data_AF-A0A167L6T4-F1
#
_entry.id   AF-A0A167L6T4-F1
#
_cell.length_a   1.000
_cell.length_b   1.000
_cell.length_c   1.000
_cell.angle_alpha   90.00
_cell.angle_beta   90.00
_cell.angle_gamma   90.00
#
_symmetry.space_group_name_H-M   'P 1'
#
loop_
_entity.id
_entity.type
_entity.pdbx_description
1 polymer ?
#
loop_
_entity_poly.entity_id
_entity_poly.type
_entity_poly.pdbx_seq_one_letter_code
_entity_poly.pdbx_strand_id
1 'polypeptide(L)' 'MAGLQKDPAFERWAHLRENTHLYFRWNKRTVNKTLFWGIVIPVGLTILSYKTDRKWDFTGAQTKKELNMEK' A
#
# COMPACT_ATOMS: atom_id res chain seq x y z
N MET A 1 18.04 -43.19 0.14
CA MET A 1 17.72 -41.75 0.11
C MET A 1 16.20 -41.62 0.09
N ALA A 2 15.59 -41.27 1.23
CA ALA A 2 14.15 -41.01 1.25
C ALA A 2 13.90 -39.66 0.54
N GLY A 3 13.23 -39.70 -0.61
CA GLY A 3 12.85 -38.51 -1.36
C GLY A 3 11.75 -37.74 -0.63
N LEU A 4 11.73 -36.41 -0.81
CA LEU A 4 10.69 -35.54 -0.26
C LEU A 4 9.32 -36.04 -0.73
N GLN A 5 8.48 -36.47 0.21
CA GLN A 5 7.13 -36.93 -0.10
C GLN A 5 6.27 -35.74 -0.49
N LYS A 6 5.87 -35.70 -1.76
CA LYS A 6 5.06 -34.61 -2.30
C LYS A 6 3.60 -34.79 -1.88
N ASP A 7 3.12 -33.89 -1.04
CA ASP A 7 1.71 -33.80 -0.68
C ASP A 7 0.93 -33.09 -1.81
N PRO A 8 -0.02 -33.76 -2.47
CA PRO A 8 -0.81 -33.15 -3.55
C PRO A 8 -1.65 -31.94 -3.06
N ALA A 9 -1.99 -31.85 -1.77
CA ALA A 9 -2.71 -30.68 -1.23
C ALA A 9 -1.81 -29.44 -1.23
N PHE A 10 -0.54 -29.59 -0.85
CA PHE A 10 0.43 -28.51 -0.86
C PHE A 10 0.71 -28.01 -2.28
N GLU A 11 0.88 -28.93 -3.23
CA GLU A 11 1.10 -28.58 -4.64
C GLU A 11 -0.08 -27.82 -5.24
N ARG A 12 -1.32 -28.23 -4.94
CA ARG A 12 -2.52 -27.49 -5.38
C ARG A 12 -2.60 -26.09 -4.80
N TRP A 13 -2.29 -25.93 -3.51
CA TRP A 13 -2.28 -24.61 -2.87
C TRP A 13 -1.23 -23.69 -3.50
N ALA A 14 -0.02 -24.20 -3.71
CA ALA A 14 1.05 -23.46 -4.39
C ALA A 14 0.60 -23.04 -5.79
N HIS A 15 0.05 -23.98 -6.57
CA HIS A 15 -0.45 -23.72 -7.92
C HIS A 15 -1.57 -22.67 -7.95
N LEU A 16 -2.52 -22.68 -7.01
CA LEU A 16 -3.58 -21.67 -6.94
C LEU A 16 -3.04 -20.28 -6.61
N ARG A 17 -2.05 -20.18 -5.72
CA ARG A 17 -1.42 -18.92 -5.33
C ARG A 17 -0.59 -18.33 -6.48
N GLU A 18 0.19 -19.16 -7.16
CA GLU A 18 1.01 -18.74 -8.30
C GLU A 18 0.14 -18.35 -9.51
N ASN A 19 -0.94 -19.09 -9.76
CA ASN A 19 -1.84 -18.85 -10.90
C ASN A 19 -3.08 -18.02 -10.54
N THR A 20 -3.05 -17.22 -9.47
CA THR A 20 -4.20 -16.40 -9.05
C THR A 20 -4.69 -15.45 -10.15
N HIS A 21 -3.79 -14.99 -11.02
CA HIS A 21 -4.12 -14.10 -12.14
C HIS A 21 -5.06 -14.75 -13.18
N LEU A 22 -5.02 -16.07 -13.36
CA LEU A 22 -5.91 -16.80 -14.28
C LEU A 22 -7.36 -16.78 -13.79
N TYR A 23 -7.57 -16.77 -12.47
CA TYR A 23 -8.90 -16.83 -11.85
C TYR A 23 -9.44 -15.46 -11.46
N PHE A 24 -8.68 -14.40 -11.70
CA PHE A 24 -9.08 -13.04 -11.36
C PHE A 24 -10.23 -12.54 -12.25
N ARG A 25 -11.19 -11.84 -11.63
CA ARG A 25 -12.32 -11.22 -12.33
C ARG A 25 -12.59 -9.82 -11.79
N TRP A 26 -12.89 -8.90 -12.69
CA TRP A 26 -13.39 -7.58 -12.33
C TRP A 26 -14.84 -7.69 -11.89
N ASN A 27 -15.08 -7.42 -10.61
CA ASN A 27 -16.40 -7.33 -10.02
C ASN A 27 -16.47 -6.02 -9.23
N LYS A 28 -17.68 -5.62 -8.81
CA LYS A 28 -17.87 -4.36 -8.07
C LYS A 28 -16.96 -4.25 -6.83
N ARG A 29 -16.71 -5.37 -6.14
CA ARG A 29 -15.84 -5.40 -4.96
C ARG A 29 -14.36 -5.24 -5.31
N THR A 30 -13.86 -5.92 -6.33
CA THR A 30 -12.44 -5.86 -6.74
C THR A 30 -12.13 -4.50 -7.35
N VAL A 31 -13.00 -3.98 -8.22
CA VAL A 31 -12.86 -2.63 -8.80
C VAL A 31 -12.77 -1.57 -7.70
N ASN A 32 -13.69 -1.58 -6.73
CA ASN A 32 -13.67 -0.59 -5.64
C ASN A 32 -12.38 -0.67 -4.82
N LYS A 33 -11.90 -1.87 -4.52
CA LYS A 33 -10.64 -2.06 -3.78
C LYS A 33 -9.44 -1.58 -4.58
N THR A 34 -9.34 -1.94 -5.86
CA THR A 34 -8.23 -1.52 -6.71
C THR A 34 -8.23 0.00 -6.86
N LEU A 35 -9.38 0.63 -7.06
CA LEU A 35 -9.46 2.08 -7.18
C LEU A 35 -9.05 2.78 -5.88
N PHE A 36 -9.54 2.30 -4.74
CA PHE A 36 -9.24 2.89 -3.44
C PHE A 36 -7.77 2.78 -3.07
N TRP A 37 -7.21 1.56 -3.13
CA TRP A 37 -5.81 1.33 -2.76
C TRP A 37 -4.81 1.76 -3.83
N GLY A 38 -5.18 1.66 -5.11
CA GLY A 38 -4.30 2.00 -6.23
C GLY A 38 -4.30 3.48 -6.58
N ILE A 39 -5.39 4.22 -6.32
CA ILE A 39 -5.50 5.64 -6.71
C ILE A 39 -5.78 6.53 -5.51
N VAL A 40 -6.87 6.27 -4.77
CA VAL A 40 -7.33 7.19 -3.72
C VAL A 40 -6.26 7.41 -2.66
N ILE A 41 -5.63 6.34 -2.18
CA ILE A 41 -4.60 6.42 -1.14
C ILE A 41 -3.33 7.10 -1.65
N PRO A 42 -2.69 6.67 -2.76
CA PRO A 42 -1.49 7.34 -3.25
C PRO A 42 -1.71 8.83 -3.56
N VAL A 43 -2.82 9.18 -4.20
CA VAL A 43 -3.15 10.58 -4.52
C VAL A 43 -3.42 11.38 -3.24
N GLY A 44 -4.21 10.82 -2.31
CA GLY A 44 -4.49 11.47 -1.03
C GLY A 44 -3.22 11.75 -0.23
N LEU A 45 -2.33 10.74 -0.12
CA LEU A 45 -1.03 10.89 0.55
C LEU A 45 -0.14 11.90 -0.16
N THR A 46 -0.10 11.90 -1.49
CA THR A 46 0.71 12.84 -2.27
C THR A 46 0.24 14.29 -2.05
N ILE A 47 -1.07 14.54 -2.08
CA ILE A 47 -1.64 15.86 -1.81
C ILE A 47 -1.34 16.29 -0.37
N LEU A 48 -1.53 15.40 0.60
CA LEU A 48 -1.21 15.68 2.00
C LEU A 48 0.26 16.02 2.16
N SER A 49 1.15 15.20 1.57
CA SER A 49 2.59 15.41 1.59
C SER A 49 2.95 16.78 1.03
N TYR A 50 2.46 17.16 -0.16
CA TYR A 50 2.74 18.47 -0.74
C TYR A 50 2.20 19.64 0.10
N LYS A 51 1.10 19.46 0.83
CA LYS A 51 0.55 20.50 1.72
C LYS A 51 1.29 20.62 3.05
N THR A 52 1.87 19.54 3.54
CA THR A 52 2.64 19.51 4.79
C THR A 52 4.14 19.69 4.57
N ASP A 53 4.61 19.51 3.34
CA ASP A 53 6.01 19.63 2.99
C ASP A 53 6.49 21.03 3.35
N ARG A 54 7.57 21.08 4.14
CA ARG A 54 8.21 22.31 4.61
C ARG A 54 7.28 23.28 5.34
N LYS A 55 6.14 22.81 5.83
CA LYS A 55 5.24 23.64 6.62
C LYS A 55 5.80 23.92 8.01
N TRP A 56 6.48 22.93 8.59
CA TRP A 56 6.94 22.97 9.97
C TRP A 56 8.44 22.76 10.09
N ASP A 57 9.10 23.69 10.79
CA ASP A 57 10.47 23.54 11.26
C ASP A 57 10.48 23.28 12.76
N PHE A 58 10.99 22.12 13.16
CA PHE A 58 11.08 21.75 14.56
C PHE A 58 12.46 22.08 15.17
N THR A 59 13.39 22.63 14.38
CA THR A 59 14.73 22.95 14.86
C THR A 59 14.68 24.20 15.75
N GLY A 60 14.86 24.01 17.06
CA GLY A 60 14.93 25.10 18.03
C GLY A 60 13.61 25.88 18.27
N ALA A 61 12.49 25.46 17.67
CA ALA A 61 11.20 26.13 17.84
C ALA A 61 10.65 25.92 19.27
N GLN A 62 10.41 27.02 19.99
CA GLN A 62 9.81 26.99 21.34
C GLN A 62 8.37 27.49 21.33
N THR A 63 8.03 28.36 20.38
CA THR A 63 6.69 28.93 20.21
C THR A 63 6.07 28.53 18.88
N LYS A 64 4.73 28.45 18.80
CA LYS A 64 3.98 28.13 17.56
C LYS A 64 4.34 29.02 16.37
N LYS A 65 4.74 30.27 16.61
CA LYS A 65 5.14 31.22 15.57
C LYS A 65 6.47 30.85 14.91
N GLU A 66 7.38 30.23 15.65
CA GLU A 66 8.71 29.82 15.17
C GLU A 66 8.65 28.46 14.46
N LEU A 67 7.59 27.70 14.71
CA LEU A 67 7.40 26.35 14.18
C LEU A 67 6.88 26.35 12.74
N ASN A 68 6.19 27.41 12.30
CA ASN A 68 5.78 27.54 10.89
C ASN A 68 6.91 28.18 10.08
N MET A 69 7.28 27.56 8.94
CA MET A 69 8.35 28.10 8.07
C MET A 69 7.94 29.33 7.25
N GLU A 70 6.64 29.62 7.14
CA GLU A 70 6.15 30.86 6.52
C GLU A 70 6.48 32.04 7.43
N LYS A 71 7.44 32.86 7.01
CA LYS A 71 7.78 34.15 7.61
C LYS A 71 6.89 35.27 7.07
#